data_AF-A0A7X6D6H9-F1
#
_entry.id   AF-A0A7X6D6H9-F1
#
_cell.length_a   1.000
_cell.length_b   1.000
_cell.length_c   1.000
_cell.angle_alpha   90.00
_cell.angle_beta   90.00
_cell.angle_gamma   90.00
#
_symmetry.space_group_name_H-M   'P 1'
#
loop_
_entity.id
_entity.type
_entity.pdbx_description
1 polymer ?
#
loop_
_entity_poly.entity_id
_entity_poly.type
_entity_poly.pdbx_seq_one_letter_code
_entity_poly.pdbx_strand_id
1 'polypeptide(L)'
;MINLVQSLALVSLDDLLCFVAKQSIKNEVWNSKQAADYLGCSVAQIKKQAAEGKIPGVKLGVEWRFSSIALFEFVSGKEIINK
;
A
#
# COMPACT_ATOMS: atom_id res chain seq x y z
N MET A 1 30.67 32.96 -0.98
CA MET A 1 29.31 32.52 -0.59
C MET A 1 28.83 31.52 -1.62
N ILE A 2 28.82 30.23 -1.27
CA ILE A 2 28.39 29.17 -2.19
C ILE A 2 26.87 29.22 -2.31
N ASN A 3 26.42 29.14 -3.55
CA ASN A 3 25.07 29.35 -4.05
C ASN A 3 24.09 28.33 -3.44
N LEU A 4 23.17 28.79 -2.58
CA LEU A 4 22.17 27.95 -1.89
C LEU A 4 21.17 27.27 -2.88
N VAL A 5 21.17 27.69 -4.15
CA VAL A 5 20.27 27.16 -5.19
C VAL A 5 20.76 25.83 -5.76
N GLN A 6 22.03 25.44 -5.55
CA GLN A 6 22.57 24.19 -6.11
C GLN A 6 22.30 22.96 -5.25
N SER A 7 21.80 23.11 -4.02
CA SER A 7 21.54 21.98 -3.12
C SER A 7 20.18 21.30 -3.34
N LEU A 8 19.32 21.85 -4.20
CA LEU A 8 18.00 21.27 -4.48
C LEU A 8 18.00 20.27 -5.65
N ALA A 9 19.14 20.14 -6.35
CA ALA A 9 19.22 19.47 -7.66
C ALA A 9 19.85 18.07 -7.61
N LEU A 10 19.81 17.37 -6.49
CA LEU A 10 20.24 15.96 -6.43
C LEU A 10 19.24 15.05 -5.72
N VAL A 11 17.94 15.36 -5.83
CA VAL A 11 16.91 14.34 -5.64
C VAL A 11 16.64 13.80 -7.04
N SER A 12 16.90 12.51 -7.28
CA SER A 12 16.56 11.93 -8.57
C SER A 12 15.06 12.12 -8.80
N LEU A 13 14.65 12.37 -10.04
CA LEU A 13 13.22 12.50 -10.35
C LEU A 13 12.46 11.24 -9.91
N ASP A 14 13.12 10.09 -9.95
CA ASP A 14 12.64 8.81 -9.42
C ASP A 14 12.39 8.84 -7.90
N ASP A 15 13.28 9.44 -7.11
CA ASP A 15 13.09 9.58 -5.66
C ASP A 15 11.91 10.50 -5.35
N LEU A 16 11.76 11.59 -6.12
CA LEU A 16 10.63 12.50 -5.96
C LEU A 16 9.30 11.81 -6.32
N LEU A 17 9.27 11.06 -7.42
CA LEU A 17 8.11 10.26 -7.83
C LEU A 17 7.79 9.18 -6.79
N CYS A 18 8.79 8.50 -6.25
CA CYS A 18 8.63 7.53 -5.18
C CYS A 18 8.06 8.18 -3.91
N PHE A 19 8.51 9.38 -3.55
CA PHE A 19 8.05 10.11 -2.37
C PHE A 19 6.60 10.61 -2.54
N VAL A 20 6.27 11.15 -3.71
CA VAL A 20 4.91 11.58 -4.05
C VAL A 20 3.97 10.37 -4.14
N ALA A 21 4.40 9.24 -4.72
CA ALA A 21 3.62 8.01 -4.73
C ALA A 21 3.34 7.50 -3.31
N LYS A 22 4.35 7.54 -2.41
CA LYS A 22 4.20 7.20 -0.99
C LYS A 22 3.24 8.13 -0.23
N GLN A 23 3.20 9.43 -0.56
CA GLN A 23 2.24 10.37 0.03
C GLN A 23 0.85 10.33 -0.62
N SER A 24 0.76 9.99 -1.90
CA SER A 24 -0.47 10.03 -2.69
C SER A 24 -1.41 8.86 -2.39
N ILE A 25 -0.88 7.73 -1.92
CA ILE A 25 -1.72 6.75 -1.26
C ILE A 25 -2.01 7.32 0.13
N LYS A 26 -3.05 8.16 0.23
CA LYS A 26 -3.69 8.39 1.53
C LYS A 26 -3.82 7.01 2.17
N ASN A 27 -3.40 6.84 3.44
CA ASN A 27 -3.52 5.57 4.15
C ASN A 27 -5.01 5.25 4.39
N GLU A 28 -5.71 4.98 3.29
CA GLU A 28 -7.12 4.77 3.21
C GLU A 28 -7.35 3.34 3.65
N VAL A 29 -8.23 3.21 4.63
CA VAL A 29 -8.69 1.93 5.13
C VAL A 29 -9.88 1.52 4.30
N TRP A 30 -9.68 0.52 3.45
CA TRP A 30 -10.70 -0.07 2.59
C TRP A 30 -11.50 -1.15 3.31
N ASN A 31 -12.77 -1.26 2.93
CA ASN A 31 -13.61 -2.40 3.30
C ASN A 31 -13.36 -3.60 2.37
N SER A 32 -13.96 -4.75 2.68
CA SER A 32 -13.76 -5.97 1.89
C SER A 32 -14.22 -5.86 0.43
N LYS A 33 -15.17 -4.98 0.12
CA LYS A 33 -15.64 -4.77 -1.26
C LYS A 33 -14.61 -3.96 -2.05
N GLN A 34 -14.16 -2.83 -1.52
CA GLN A 34 -13.14 -2.00 -2.14
C GLN A 34 -11.83 -2.75 -2.38
N ALA A 35 -11.39 -3.54 -1.39
CA ALA A 35 -10.20 -4.37 -1.54
C ALA A 35 -10.39 -5.46 -2.63
N ALA A 36 -11.59 -6.05 -2.72
CA ALA A 36 -11.91 -7.07 -3.71
C ALA A 36 -11.96 -6.49 -5.13
N ASP A 37 -12.57 -5.32 -5.29
CA ASP A 37 -12.61 -4.56 -6.54
C ASP A 37 -11.18 -4.21 -7.00
N TYR A 38 -10.31 -3.82 -6.06
CA TYR A 38 -8.90 -3.51 -6.35
C TYR A 38 -8.09 -4.73 -6.80
N LEU A 39 -8.26 -5.89 -6.14
CA LEU A 39 -7.56 -7.12 -6.49
C LEU A 39 -8.23 -7.90 -7.65
N GLY A 40 -9.38 -7.45 -8.14
CA GLY A 40 -10.14 -8.14 -9.19
C GLY A 40 -10.65 -9.53 -8.78
N CYS A 41 -10.99 -9.73 -7.50
CA CYS A 41 -11.45 -11.01 -6.97
C CYS A 41 -12.77 -10.87 -6.21
N SER A 42 -13.36 -11.99 -5.77
CA SER A 42 -14.58 -11.94 -4.97
C SER A 42 -14.31 -11.55 -3.51
N VAL A 43 -15.29 -10.88 -2.88
CA VAL A 43 -15.24 -10.53 -1.44
C VAL A 43 -15.02 -11.76 -0.55
N ALA A 44 -15.57 -12.92 -0.94
CA ALA A 44 -15.38 -14.18 -0.22
C ALA A 44 -13.92 -14.64 -0.27
N GLN A 45 -13.27 -14.54 -1.44
CA GLN A 45 -11.85 -14.88 -1.59
C GLN A 45 -10.96 -13.95 -0.77
N ILE A 46 -11.21 -12.64 -0.79
CA ILE A 46 -10.48 -11.67 0.06
C ILE A 46 -10.59 -12.03 1.53
N LYS A 47 -11.80 -12.27 2.04
CA LYS A 47 -12.00 -12.59 3.46
C LYS A 47 -11.29 -13.89 3.84
N LYS A 48 -11.34 -14.90 2.96
CA LYS A 48 -10.64 -16.18 3.15
C LYS A 48 -9.12 -15.98 3.16
N GLN A 49 -8.57 -15.28 2.17
CA GLN A 49 -7.13 -15.03 2.08
C GLN A 49 -6.61 -14.17 3.24
N ALA A 50 -7.41 -13.21 3.71
CA ALA A 50 -7.06 -12.39 4.87
C ALA A 50 -7.10 -13.21 6.17
N ALA A 51 -8.08 -14.10 6.32
CA ALA A 51 -8.15 -15.04 7.44
C ALA A 51 -6.98 -16.04 7.43
N GLU A 52 -6.52 -16.44 6.24
CA GLU A 52 -5.35 -17.31 6.04
C GLU A 52 -4.01 -16.57 6.17
N GLY A 53 -4.01 -15.24 6.35
CA GLY A 53 -2.80 -14.41 6.44
C GLY A 53 -2.04 -14.23 5.13
N LYS A 54 -2.65 -14.59 3.99
CA LYS A 54 -2.03 -14.46 2.65
C LYS A 54 -2.05 -13.03 2.13
N ILE A 55 -3.06 -12.25 2.52
CA ILE A 55 -3.16 -10.83 2.17
C ILE A 55 -3.18 -10.00 3.45
N PRO A 56 -2.58 -8.79 3.44
CA PRO A 56 -2.54 -7.92 4.61
C PRO A 56 -3.92 -7.34 4.89
N GLY A 57 -4.56 -7.80 5.97
CA GLY A 57 -5.86 -7.32 6.42
C GLY A 57 -6.05 -7.56 7.92
N VAL A 58 -6.86 -6.71 8.55
CA VAL A 58 -7.18 -6.81 9.98
C VAL A 58 -8.68 -7.03 10.15
N LYS A 59 -9.04 -7.99 10.98
CA LYS A 59 -10.42 -8.19 11.40
C LYS A 59 -10.75 -7.27 12.57
N LEU A 60 -11.66 -6.32 12.35
CA LEU A 60 -12.17 -5.41 13.38
C LEU A 60 -13.63 -5.79 13.69
N GLY A 61 -13.80 -6.60 14.73
CA GLY A 61 -15.10 -7.15 15.10
C GLY A 61 -15.65 -8.09 14.02
N VAL A 62 -16.71 -7.67 13.35
CA VAL A 62 -17.38 -8.44 12.28
C VAL A 62 -16.84 -8.10 10.88
N GLU A 63 -16.21 -6.93 10.75
CA GLU A 63 -15.74 -6.42 9.46
C GLU A 63 -14.25 -6.66 9.25
N TRP A 64 -13.86 -6.73 7.97
CA TRP A 64 -12.45 -6.74 7.57
C TRP A 64 -12.07 -5.38 7.02
N ARG A 65 -10.93 -4.88 7.50
CA ARG A 65 -10.33 -3.63 7.07
C ARG A 65 -8.96 -3.89 6.45
N PHE A 66 -8.70 -3.22 5.34
CA PHE A 66 -7.50 -3.39 4.56
C PHE A 66 -6.83 -2.03 4.37
N SER A 67 -5.52 -1.94 4.62
CA SER A 67 -4.78 -0.75 4.24
C SER A 67 -4.52 -0.80 2.74
N SER A 68 -4.92 0.25 2.02
CA SER A 68 -4.61 0.45 0.61
C SER A 68 -3.11 0.34 0.32
N ILE A 69 -2.26 0.90 1.19
CA ILE A 69 -0.79 0.85 1.07
C ILE A 69 -0.31 -0.60 1.19
N ALA A 70 -0.75 -1.32 2.22
CA ALA A 70 -0.31 -2.70 2.44
C ALA A 70 -0.75 -3.63 1.30
N LEU A 71 -1.98 -3.44 0.78
CA LEU A 71 -2.46 -4.14 -0.40
C LEU A 71 -1.64 -3.80 -1.65
N PHE A 72 -1.31 -2.52 -1.84
CA PHE A 72 -0.45 -2.10 -2.94
C PHE A 72 0.96 -2.70 -2.85
N GLU A 73 1.58 -2.71 -1.67
CA GLU A 73 2.88 -3.32 -1.43
C GLU A 73 2.87 -4.83 -1.70
N PHE A 74 1.79 -5.50 -1.29
CA PHE A 74 1.56 -6.91 -1.57
C PHE A 74 1.47 -7.19 -3.08
N VAL A 75 0.69 -6.41 -3.83
CA VAL A 75 0.54 -6.56 -5.29
C VAL A 75 1.83 -6.19 -6.04
N SER A 76 2.55 -5.19 -5.56
CA SER A 76 3.79 -4.70 -6.18
C SER A 76 4.97 -5.67 -6.01
N GLY A 77 4.79 -6.80 -5.32
CA GLY A 77 5.83 -7.82 -5.15
C GLY A 77 6.96 -7.40 -4.22
N LYS A 78 6.76 -6.37 -3.38
CA LYS A 78 7.63 -6.17 -2.21
C LYS A 78 7.32 -7.30 -1.24
N GLU A 79 8.02 -8.42 -1.40
CA GLU A 79 8.11 -9.44 -0.36
C GLU A 79 8.45 -8.72 0.95
N ILE A 80 7.50 -8.69 1.87
CA ILE A 80 7.81 -8.47 3.27
C ILE A 80 8.51 -9.76 3.70
N ILE A 81 9.83 -9.79 3.52
CA ILE A 81 10.70 -10.83 4.04
C ILE A 81 10.71 -10.65 5.57
N ASN A 82 9.67 -11.15 6.24
CA ASN A 82 9.69 -11.30 7.68
C ASN A 82 10.49 -12.57 7.98
N LYS A 83 11.75 -12.37 8.40
CA LYS A 83 12.61 -13.40 9.00
C LYS A 83 12.42 -13.41 10.51
#